data_AF-A0A7C3C896-F1
#
_entry.id   AF-A0A7C3C896-F1
#
_cell.length_a   1.000
_cell.length_b   1.000
_cell.length_c   1.000
_cell.angle_alpha   90.00
_cell.angle_beta   90.00
_cell.angle_gamma   90.00
#
_symmetry.space_group_name_H-M   'P 1'
#
loop_
_entity.id
_entity.type
_entity.pdbx_description
1 polymer ?
#
loop_
_entity_poly.entity_id
_entity_poly.type
_entity_poly.pdbx_seq_one_letter_code
_entity_poly.pdbx_strand_id
1 'polypeptide(L)'
;AAGLEALADAGPKVVVVDLILADEGAPEQDARLEAAFARTPNLVLAADLIPSGWEDPLPRFRRHAAAVGHVHADPDPYDNVTRRIPLEKAAGPDRRWAISLEAFRLARGGGSITESPDHIEVAGLSIPAPRREARPLYLHYFRNEPGASSAIPTISIAQLLADPALGRCLAGRVVFVGVTAQSAADDRHMTPYSAGRPMPGVEIHATAFETLARGLILTPAKDSTVFLICLAIAALAGLTFAFRSGWPAYAAGGALIAAAHLMPYLFFREAVIFPYAAPVSTAWLCVVGAATYQHFVVRRRLAESETARSRYQQAIHFVTHEMRSPLTAIQGSSELMGRYNLPEEKSKQLAQMINAESKRLARMIQTFLDVERLTEGEMQLKREPFLVSRLIDACLERVRPLAERKRIRLKLGDFDDATLTGDQELMEYAVYNLLNNAVKYSPEETEITVFTRLDDGAFRLSVKDQGIGMSEKELKNIFRKFYRTKKAEASGVAGTGIGLSIVEQIVT
;
A
#
# COMPACT_ATOMS: atom_id res chain seq x y z
N ALA A 1 3.48 -26.25 -58.96
CA ALA A 1 2.54 -26.78 -59.99
C ALA A 1 1.88 -28.08 -59.55
N ALA A 2 2.55 -29.24 -59.60
CA ALA A 2 1.92 -30.56 -59.35
C ALA A 2 1.13 -30.68 -58.04
N GLY A 3 1.66 -30.15 -56.93
CA GLY A 3 0.93 -30.13 -55.65
C GLY A 3 -0.37 -29.32 -55.70
N LEU A 4 -0.38 -28.21 -56.42
CA LEU A 4 -1.57 -27.37 -56.59
C LEU A 4 -2.58 -27.97 -57.56
N GLU A 5 -2.14 -28.72 -58.57
CA GLU A 5 -3.01 -29.53 -59.43
C GLU A 5 -3.77 -30.58 -58.58
N ALA A 6 -3.05 -31.33 -57.75
CA ALA A 6 -3.64 -32.31 -56.83
C ALA A 6 -4.58 -31.67 -55.79
N LEU A 7 -4.25 -30.47 -55.30
CA LEU A 7 -5.13 -29.69 -54.43
C LEU A 7 -6.40 -29.23 -55.14
N ALA A 8 -6.31 -28.78 -56.39
CA ALA A 8 -7.47 -28.38 -57.17
C ALA A 8 -8.41 -29.58 -57.43
N ASP A 9 -7.85 -30.77 -57.69
CA ASP A 9 -8.61 -32.02 -57.83
C ASP A 9 -9.33 -32.44 -56.54
N ALA A 10 -8.79 -32.09 -55.37
CA ALA A 10 -9.34 -32.43 -54.07
C ALA A 10 -10.62 -31.65 -53.69
N GLY A 11 -10.95 -30.57 -54.41
CA GLY A 11 -12.15 -29.76 -54.16
C GLY A 11 -12.19 -29.00 -52.82
N PRO A 12 -11.13 -28.25 -52.44
CA PRO A 12 -11.15 -27.38 -51.27
C PRO A 12 -12.16 -26.24 -51.41
N LYS A 13 -12.58 -25.66 -50.29
CA LYS A 13 -13.52 -24.52 -50.28
C LYS A 13 -12.83 -23.19 -50.59
N VAL A 14 -11.62 -23.02 -50.06
CA VAL A 14 -10.74 -21.86 -50.24
C VAL A 14 -9.31 -22.38 -50.21
N VAL A 15 -8.48 -21.90 -51.13
CA VAL A 15 -7.04 -22.19 -51.13
C VAL A 15 -6.27 -20.90 -50.95
N VAL A 16 -5.43 -20.87 -49.93
CA VAL A 16 -4.55 -19.76 -49.63
C VAL A 16 -3.13 -20.18 -50.00
N VAL A 17 -2.47 -19.40 -50.86
CA VAL A 17 -1.09 -19.64 -51.26
C VAL A 17 -0.22 -18.57 -50.64
N ASP A 18 0.49 -18.96 -49.60
CA ASP A 18 1.45 -18.16 -48.84
C ASP A 18 2.84 -18.20 -49.51
N LEU A 19 2.85 -17.72 -50.76
CA LEU A 19 4.02 -17.54 -51.61
C LEU A 19 3.75 -16.31 -52.47
N ILE A 20 4.67 -15.34 -52.50
CA ILE A 20 4.43 -14.07 -53.19
C ILE A 20 4.33 -14.27 -54.71
N LEU A 21 5.13 -15.16 -55.30
CA LEU A 21 5.13 -15.46 -56.74
C LEU A 21 5.32 -14.20 -57.62
N ALA A 22 6.23 -13.31 -57.20
CA ALA A 22 6.54 -12.07 -57.91
C ALA A 22 7.57 -12.24 -59.05
N ASP A 23 8.41 -13.28 -58.97
CA ASP A 23 9.46 -13.56 -59.95
C ASP A 23 8.99 -14.55 -61.03
N GLU A 24 9.50 -14.37 -62.26
CA GLU A 24 9.27 -15.31 -63.37
C GLU A 24 10.00 -16.64 -63.13
N GLY A 25 9.25 -17.74 -63.20
CA GLY A 25 9.79 -19.09 -63.10
C GLY A 25 10.11 -19.69 -64.47
N ALA A 26 10.31 -21.01 -64.50
CA ALA A 26 10.43 -21.72 -65.76
C ALA A 26 9.09 -21.64 -66.52
N PRO A 27 9.05 -21.22 -67.81
CA PRO A 27 7.80 -20.94 -68.52
C PRO A 27 6.78 -22.09 -68.51
N GLU A 28 7.26 -23.33 -68.61
CA GLU A 28 6.42 -24.54 -68.54
C GLU A 28 5.82 -24.76 -67.14
N GLN A 29 6.59 -24.50 -66.09
CA GLN A 29 6.14 -24.63 -64.71
C GLN A 29 5.13 -23.54 -64.34
N ASP A 30 5.37 -22.31 -64.81
CA ASP A 30 4.46 -21.17 -64.64
C ASP A 30 3.14 -21.40 -65.38
N ALA A 31 3.19 -21.91 -66.61
CA ALA A 31 1.98 -22.26 -67.37
C ALA A 31 1.15 -23.35 -66.67
N ARG A 32 1.81 -24.38 -66.11
CA ARG A 32 1.14 -25.40 -65.30
C ARG A 32 0.55 -24.85 -64.01
N LEU A 33 1.29 -23.97 -63.33
CA LEU A 33 0.84 -23.32 -62.10
C LEU A 33 -0.38 -22.42 -62.35
N GLU A 34 -0.35 -21.66 -63.43
CA GLU A 34 -1.45 -20.81 -63.91
C GLU A 34 -2.71 -21.64 -64.22
N ALA A 35 -2.55 -22.77 -64.91
CA ALA A 35 -3.65 -23.70 -65.19
C ALA A 35 -4.26 -24.28 -63.89
N ALA A 36 -3.43 -24.60 -62.88
CA ALA A 36 -3.91 -25.06 -61.58
C ALA A 36 -4.68 -23.95 -60.83
N PHE A 37 -4.17 -22.71 -60.84
CA PHE A 37 -4.86 -21.57 -60.23
C PHE A 37 -6.20 -21.28 -60.88
N ALA A 38 -6.29 -21.36 -62.21
CA ALA A 38 -7.55 -21.15 -62.94
C ALA A 38 -8.66 -22.14 -62.53
N ARG A 39 -8.28 -23.33 -62.04
CA ARG A 39 -9.20 -24.38 -61.58
C ARG A 39 -9.48 -24.35 -60.08
N THR A 40 -8.78 -23.49 -59.33
CA THR A 40 -8.83 -23.47 -57.87
C THR A 40 -9.92 -22.51 -57.37
N PRO A 41 -10.97 -22.99 -56.68
CA PRO A 41 -12.04 -22.12 -56.20
C PRO A 41 -11.57 -21.21 -55.06
N ASN A 42 -12.04 -19.96 -55.06
CA ASN A 42 -11.75 -18.95 -54.03
C ASN A 42 -10.25 -18.85 -53.69
N LEU A 43 -9.40 -18.79 -54.73
CA LEU A 43 -7.96 -18.68 -54.56
C LEU A 43 -7.59 -17.34 -53.89
N VAL A 44 -6.79 -17.38 -52.84
CA VAL A 44 -6.20 -16.21 -52.19
C VAL A 44 -4.69 -16.27 -52.36
N LEU A 45 -4.11 -15.21 -52.94
CA LEU A 45 -2.66 -15.11 -53.12
C LEU A 45 -2.06 -14.13 -52.10
N ALA A 46 -0.82 -14.41 -51.72
CA ALA A 46 -0.03 -13.58 -50.85
C ALA A 46 0.53 -12.35 -51.57
N ALA A 47 0.74 -11.27 -50.81
CA ALA A 47 1.52 -10.12 -51.21
C ALA A 47 2.39 -9.65 -50.03
N ASP A 48 3.58 -9.16 -50.35
CA ASP A 48 4.49 -8.61 -49.35
C ASP A 48 4.59 -7.09 -49.48
N LEU A 49 4.86 -6.42 -48.36
CA LEU A 49 5.05 -4.98 -48.30
C LEU A 49 6.53 -4.74 -48.07
N ILE A 50 7.23 -4.47 -49.16
CA ILE A 50 8.66 -4.15 -49.19
C ILE A 50 8.86 -2.63 -49.22
N PRO A 51 10.08 -2.12 -48.98
CA PRO A 51 10.33 -0.67 -48.94
C PRO A 51 9.94 0.09 -50.23
N SER A 52 9.94 -0.59 -51.38
CA SER A 52 9.53 -0.03 -52.68
C SER A 52 8.02 -0.06 -52.94
N GLY A 53 7.22 -0.69 -52.07
CA GLY A 53 5.77 -0.82 -52.22
C GLY A 53 5.28 -2.25 -52.06
N TRP A 54 4.09 -2.54 -52.60
CA TRP A 54 3.58 -3.90 -52.64
C TRP A 54 4.34 -4.74 -53.65
N GLU A 55 4.88 -5.85 -53.19
CA GLU A 55 5.35 -6.94 -54.02
C GLU A 55 4.18 -7.91 -54.25
N ASP A 56 3.73 -7.93 -55.50
CA ASP A 56 2.52 -8.61 -55.94
C ASP A 56 2.84 -9.93 -56.66
N PRO A 57 1.92 -10.91 -56.61
CA PRO A 57 2.01 -12.04 -57.51
C PRO A 57 1.94 -11.56 -58.96
N LEU A 58 2.70 -12.24 -59.83
CA LEU A 58 2.72 -11.94 -61.25
C LEU A 58 1.29 -11.79 -61.82
N PRO A 59 1.02 -10.81 -62.70
CA PRO A 59 -0.33 -10.55 -63.21
C PRO A 59 -1.05 -11.77 -63.78
N ARG A 60 -0.28 -12.71 -64.36
CA ARG A 60 -0.78 -13.98 -64.91
C ARG A 60 -1.39 -14.90 -63.84
N PHE A 61 -0.87 -14.87 -62.61
CA PHE A 61 -1.41 -15.61 -61.47
C PHE A 61 -2.51 -14.80 -60.78
N ARG A 62 -2.27 -13.50 -60.57
CA ARG A 62 -3.19 -12.58 -59.88
C ARG A 62 -4.60 -12.58 -60.47
N ARG A 63 -4.73 -12.63 -61.80
CA ARG A 63 -6.04 -12.62 -62.48
C ARG A 63 -6.96 -13.81 -62.13
N HIS A 64 -6.40 -14.89 -61.57
CA HIS A 64 -7.14 -16.06 -61.12
C HIS A 64 -7.46 -16.03 -59.62
N ALA A 65 -6.90 -15.07 -58.88
CA ALA A 65 -7.15 -14.92 -57.45
C ALA A 65 -8.48 -14.21 -57.19
N ALA A 66 -9.29 -14.76 -56.28
CA ALA A 66 -10.48 -14.11 -55.75
C ALA A 66 -10.15 -12.96 -54.79
N ALA A 67 -8.97 -13.02 -54.15
CA ALA A 67 -8.43 -11.95 -53.32
C ALA A 67 -6.89 -12.01 -53.27
N VAL A 68 -6.27 -10.88 -52.95
CA VAL A 68 -4.84 -10.80 -52.62
C VAL A 68 -4.72 -10.18 -51.24
N GLY A 69 -4.04 -10.87 -50.32
CA GLY A 69 -3.89 -10.43 -48.93
C GLY A 69 -2.43 -10.38 -48.51
N HIS A 70 -2.12 -9.58 -47.50
CA HIS A 70 -0.75 -9.46 -47.00
C HIS A 70 -0.39 -10.60 -46.02
N VAL A 71 0.91 -10.90 -45.91
CA VAL A 71 1.43 -12.03 -45.12
C VAL A 71 2.18 -11.62 -43.85
N HIS A 72 2.18 -10.34 -43.49
CA HIS A 72 2.91 -9.89 -42.30
C HIS A 72 2.35 -10.42 -40.99
N ALA A 73 3.27 -10.86 -40.14
CA ALA A 73 3.07 -10.96 -38.70
C ALA A 73 3.37 -9.63 -37.99
N ASP A 74 2.99 -9.52 -36.72
CA ASP A 74 3.35 -8.40 -35.85
C ASP A 74 4.03 -8.93 -34.56
N PRO A 75 5.35 -9.22 -34.62
CA PRO A 75 6.11 -9.65 -33.46
C PRO A 75 6.17 -8.55 -32.41
N ASP A 76 6.00 -8.92 -31.14
CA ASP A 76 6.08 -7.97 -30.03
C ASP A 76 7.48 -7.32 -29.97
N PRO A 77 7.58 -5.99 -29.89
CA PRO A 77 8.87 -5.30 -29.94
C PRO A 77 9.78 -5.59 -28.75
N TYR A 78 9.25 -6.11 -27.64
CA TYR A 78 10.02 -6.37 -26.43
C TYR A 78 10.62 -7.77 -26.36
N ASP A 79 9.90 -8.78 -26.88
CA ASP A 79 10.33 -10.18 -26.80
C ASP A 79 10.35 -10.94 -28.13
N ASN A 80 10.01 -10.25 -29.24
CA ASN A 80 9.94 -10.79 -30.59
C ASN A 80 8.95 -11.97 -30.75
N VAL A 81 8.04 -12.17 -29.79
CA VAL A 81 7.02 -13.21 -29.85
C VAL A 81 5.79 -12.66 -30.57
N THR A 82 5.38 -13.32 -31.64
CA THR A 82 4.18 -12.99 -32.41
C THR A 82 2.95 -13.47 -31.66
N ARG A 83 2.17 -12.51 -31.13
CA ARG A 83 0.88 -12.77 -30.46
C ARG A 83 -0.31 -12.24 -31.26
N ARG A 84 -0.03 -11.44 -32.28
CA ARG A 84 -1.03 -10.77 -33.10
C ARG A 84 -0.55 -10.64 -34.54
N ILE A 85 -1.49 -10.38 -35.44
CA ILE A 85 -1.22 -9.96 -36.81
C ILE A 85 -1.97 -8.65 -37.07
N PRO A 86 -1.46 -7.76 -37.95
CA PRO A 86 -2.26 -6.63 -38.40
C PRO A 86 -3.35 -7.17 -39.33
N LEU A 87 -4.60 -6.74 -39.17
CA LEU A 87 -5.65 -7.09 -40.12
C LEU A 87 -5.56 -6.27 -41.39
N GLU A 88 -4.97 -5.07 -41.32
CA GLU A 88 -4.73 -4.22 -42.49
C GLU A 88 -3.29 -3.72 -42.56
N LYS A 89 -2.78 -3.60 -43.79
CA LYS A 89 -1.55 -2.86 -44.11
C LYS A 89 -1.76 -2.01 -45.34
N ALA A 90 -0.99 -0.92 -45.47
CA ALA A 90 -1.10 0.01 -46.58
C ALA A 90 0.25 0.50 -47.08
N ALA A 91 0.37 0.65 -48.41
CA ALA A 91 1.45 1.34 -49.11
C ALA A 91 0.85 2.58 -49.78
N GLY A 92 0.92 3.74 -49.10
CA GLY A 92 0.21 4.94 -49.56
C GLY A 92 -1.31 4.71 -49.60
N PRO A 93 -1.99 4.90 -50.75
CA PRO A 93 -3.43 4.67 -50.87
C PRO A 93 -3.82 3.18 -51.05
N ASP A 94 -2.87 2.31 -51.41
CA ASP A 94 -3.15 0.90 -51.68
C ASP A 94 -3.11 0.10 -50.37
N ARG A 95 -4.29 -0.33 -49.91
CA ARG A 95 -4.48 -1.08 -48.67
C ARG A 95 -4.88 -2.51 -48.95
N ARG A 96 -4.33 -3.43 -48.18
CA ARG A 96 -4.66 -4.84 -48.22
C ARG A 96 -5.06 -5.35 -46.85
N TRP A 97 -5.97 -6.30 -46.86
CA TRP A 97 -6.33 -7.08 -45.68
C TRP A 97 -5.35 -8.23 -45.49
N ALA A 98 -5.27 -8.74 -44.27
CA ALA A 98 -4.51 -9.95 -43.97
C ALA A 98 -5.02 -11.13 -44.81
N ILE A 99 -4.10 -11.96 -45.28
CA ILE A 99 -4.42 -13.12 -46.11
C ILE A 99 -5.41 -14.09 -45.42
N SER A 100 -5.30 -14.22 -44.10
CA SER A 100 -6.20 -15.02 -43.26
C SER A 100 -7.60 -14.43 -43.13
N LEU A 101 -7.74 -13.09 -43.14
CA LEU A 101 -9.04 -12.41 -43.12
C LEU A 101 -9.76 -12.57 -44.47
N GLU A 102 -9.04 -12.44 -45.58
CA GLU A 102 -9.58 -12.67 -46.93
C GLU A 102 -10.05 -14.12 -47.11
N ALA A 103 -9.25 -15.08 -46.62
CA ALA A 103 -9.63 -16.48 -46.59
C ALA A 103 -10.91 -16.72 -45.77
N PHE A 104 -11.03 -16.11 -44.59
CA PHE A 104 -12.23 -16.17 -43.75
C PHE A 104 -13.46 -15.58 -44.44
N ARG A 105 -13.31 -14.41 -45.06
CA ARG A 105 -14.37 -13.73 -45.82
C ARG A 105 -14.89 -14.61 -46.95
N LEU A 106 -14.00 -15.16 -47.78
CA LEU A 106 -14.36 -16.05 -48.90
C LEU A 106 -14.95 -17.38 -48.42
N ALA A 107 -14.42 -17.96 -47.35
CA ALA A 107 -14.95 -19.17 -46.75
C ALA A 107 -16.39 -19.01 -46.22
N ARG A 108 -16.85 -17.77 -46.01
CA ARG A 108 -18.20 -17.44 -45.56
C ARG A 108 -19.07 -16.78 -46.65
N GLY A 109 -18.68 -16.91 -47.92
CA GLY A 109 -19.48 -16.45 -49.06
C GLY A 109 -19.05 -15.11 -49.66
N GLY A 110 -17.91 -14.55 -49.23
CA GLY A 110 -17.26 -13.43 -49.92
C GLY A 110 -17.91 -12.06 -49.72
N GLY A 111 -18.71 -11.87 -48.66
CA GLY A 111 -19.33 -10.58 -48.34
C GLY A 111 -18.34 -9.43 -48.12
N SER A 112 -18.82 -8.19 -48.07
CA SER A 112 -17.98 -7.01 -47.81
C SER A 112 -17.50 -6.94 -46.37
N ILE A 113 -16.37 -6.26 -46.15
CA ILE A 113 -15.85 -5.92 -44.83
C ILE A 113 -16.40 -4.54 -44.48
N THR A 114 -17.23 -4.45 -43.43
CA THR A 114 -17.74 -3.18 -42.91
C THR A 114 -16.79 -2.65 -41.85
N GLU A 115 -16.46 -1.37 -41.93
CA GLU A 115 -15.44 -0.77 -41.08
C GLU A 115 -16.01 0.28 -40.13
N SER A 116 -15.61 0.17 -38.87
CA SER A 116 -15.77 1.18 -37.84
C SER A 116 -14.39 1.62 -37.31
N PRO A 117 -14.29 2.72 -36.55
CA PRO A 117 -13.04 3.13 -35.93
C PRO A 117 -12.44 2.07 -34.98
N ASP A 118 -13.30 1.40 -34.20
CA ASP A 118 -12.88 0.49 -33.13
C ASP A 118 -13.04 -1.00 -33.47
N HIS A 119 -13.78 -1.34 -34.52
CA HIS A 119 -14.04 -2.72 -34.93
C HIS A 119 -14.25 -2.84 -36.44
N ILE A 120 -14.23 -4.07 -36.95
CA ILE A 120 -14.68 -4.42 -38.30
C ILE A 120 -15.74 -5.52 -38.21
N GLU A 121 -16.63 -5.58 -39.19
CA GLU A 121 -17.57 -6.69 -39.35
C GLU A 121 -17.27 -7.44 -40.64
N VAL A 122 -17.07 -8.75 -40.53
CA VAL A 122 -16.82 -9.65 -41.67
C VAL A 122 -17.65 -10.89 -41.50
N ALA A 123 -18.50 -11.19 -42.49
CA ALA A 123 -19.30 -12.41 -42.51
C ALA A 123 -20.11 -12.68 -41.22
N GLY A 124 -20.66 -11.61 -40.62
CA GLY A 124 -21.44 -11.68 -39.38
C GLY A 124 -20.60 -11.76 -38.09
N LEU A 125 -19.27 -11.73 -38.19
CA LEU A 125 -18.36 -11.66 -37.05
C LEU A 125 -17.89 -10.22 -36.83
N SER A 126 -18.16 -9.67 -35.65
CA SER A 126 -17.59 -8.39 -35.21
C SER A 126 -16.23 -8.62 -34.56
N ILE A 127 -15.19 -7.99 -35.10
CA ILE A 127 -13.81 -8.11 -34.65
C ILE A 127 -13.38 -6.77 -34.04
N PRO A 128 -13.17 -6.68 -32.72
CA PRO A 128 -12.62 -5.49 -32.06
C PRO A 128 -11.19 -5.28 -32.54
N ALA A 129 -10.98 -4.24 -33.36
CA ALA A 129 -9.74 -4.01 -34.07
C ALA A 129 -9.59 -2.50 -34.36
N PRO A 130 -9.06 -1.73 -33.38
CA PRO A 130 -8.97 -0.28 -33.49
C PRO A 130 -7.99 0.12 -34.59
N ARG A 131 -8.42 1.08 -35.43
CA ARG A 131 -7.67 1.50 -36.63
C ARG A 131 -6.30 2.12 -36.31
N ARG A 132 -6.20 2.83 -35.19
CA ARG A 132 -4.96 3.49 -34.71
C ARG A 132 -3.78 2.52 -34.48
N GLU A 133 -4.04 1.23 -34.38
CA GLU A 133 -3.05 0.18 -34.10
C GLU A 133 -2.92 -0.81 -35.29
N ALA A 134 -3.23 -0.37 -36.51
CA ALA A 134 -3.26 -1.23 -37.70
C ALA A 134 -4.22 -2.44 -37.57
N ARG A 135 -5.30 -2.25 -36.79
CA ARG A 135 -6.36 -3.26 -36.55
C ARG A 135 -5.78 -4.61 -36.10
N PRO A 136 -5.19 -4.70 -34.90
CA PRO A 136 -4.52 -5.92 -34.47
C PRO A 136 -5.53 -7.04 -34.21
N LEU A 137 -5.27 -8.23 -34.74
CA LEU A 137 -5.94 -9.47 -34.36
C LEU A 137 -5.04 -10.28 -33.44
N TYR A 138 -5.41 -10.41 -32.18
CA TYR A 138 -4.73 -11.30 -31.25
C TYR A 138 -5.08 -12.76 -31.54
N LEU A 139 -4.03 -13.59 -31.65
CA LEU A 139 -4.15 -14.98 -32.06
C LEU A 139 -4.43 -15.88 -30.86
N HIS A 140 -5.42 -16.76 -31.01
CA HIS A 140 -5.64 -17.85 -30.08
C HIS A 140 -4.84 -19.07 -30.52
N TYR A 141 -3.63 -19.22 -30.00
CA TYR A 141 -2.81 -20.39 -30.28
C TYR A 141 -3.38 -21.65 -29.63
N PHE A 142 -3.55 -22.70 -30.42
CA PHE A 142 -4.08 -23.97 -29.98
C PHE A 142 -2.98 -24.88 -29.45
N ARG A 143 -3.28 -25.70 -28.44
CA ARG A 143 -2.34 -26.66 -27.89
C ARG A 143 -2.20 -27.86 -28.84
N ASN A 144 -0.96 -28.24 -29.15
CA ASN A 144 -0.69 -29.47 -29.90
C ASN A 144 -1.15 -30.71 -29.12
N GLU A 145 -1.69 -31.70 -29.83
CA GLU A 145 -1.85 -33.04 -29.27
C GLU A 145 -0.49 -33.66 -28.93
N PRO A 146 -0.40 -34.54 -27.92
CA PRO A 146 0.84 -35.25 -27.61
C PRO A 146 1.39 -35.98 -28.85
N GLY A 147 2.59 -35.60 -29.30
CA GLY A 147 3.25 -36.17 -30.49
C GLY A 147 2.98 -35.44 -31.81
N ALA A 148 2.08 -34.44 -31.83
CA ALA A 148 1.84 -33.63 -33.02
C ALA A 148 2.84 -32.46 -33.14
N SER A 149 3.35 -32.25 -34.35
CA SER A 149 4.28 -31.15 -34.65
C SER A 149 3.59 -29.78 -34.74
N SER A 150 2.29 -29.75 -35.04
CA SER A 150 1.44 -28.57 -35.13
C SER A 150 0.06 -28.85 -34.56
N ALA A 151 -0.61 -27.82 -34.04
CA ALA A 151 -2.02 -27.89 -33.63
C ALA A 151 -2.98 -27.90 -34.83
N ILE A 152 -2.50 -27.48 -36.01
CA ILE A 152 -3.24 -27.50 -37.26
C ILE A 152 -2.79 -28.73 -38.06
N PRO A 153 -3.71 -29.57 -38.58
CA PRO A 153 -3.34 -30.72 -39.40
C PRO A 153 -2.52 -30.30 -40.64
N THR A 154 -1.36 -30.92 -40.83
CA THR A 154 -0.47 -30.63 -41.97
C THR A 154 -0.29 -31.87 -42.84
N ILE A 155 -0.23 -31.65 -44.16
CA ILE A 155 0.08 -32.68 -45.17
C ILE A 155 1.17 -32.11 -46.05
N SER A 156 2.30 -32.80 -46.20
CA SER A 156 3.33 -32.36 -47.14
C SER A 156 2.88 -32.59 -48.59
N ILE A 157 3.30 -31.71 -49.50
CA ILE A 157 3.01 -31.89 -50.93
C ILE A 157 3.54 -33.23 -51.45
N ALA A 158 4.70 -33.68 -50.96
CA ALA A 158 5.25 -34.98 -51.33
C ALA A 158 4.33 -36.15 -50.93
N GLN A 159 3.75 -36.11 -49.73
CA GLN A 159 2.77 -37.11 -49.29
C GLN A 159 1.49 -37.06 -50.11
N LEU A 160 0.97 -35.87 -50.40
CA LEU A 160 -0.24 -35.70 -51.22
C LEU A 160 -0.06 -36.25 -52.65
N LEU A 161 1.13 -36.07 -53.24
CA LEU A 161 1.45 -36.60 -54.56
C LEU A 161 1.67 -38.12 -54.55
N ALA A 162 2.23 -38.66 -53.47
CA ALA A 162 2.44 -40.10 -53.31
C ALA A 162 1.13 -40.85 -53.02
N ASP A 163 0.20 -40.24 -52.28
CA ASP A 163 -1.12 -40.78 -51.97
C ASP A 163 -2.23 -39.73 -52.22
N PRO A 164 -2.78 -39.68 -53.46
CA PRO A 164 -3.87 -38.78 -53.79
C PRO A 164 -5.14 -38.98 -52.96
N ALA A 165 -5.31 -40.12 -52.27
CA ALA A 165 -6.48 -40.35 -51.42
C ALA A 165 -6.49 -39.41 -50.19
N LEU A 166 -5.32 -38.89 -49.77
CA LEU A 166 -5.20 -37.86 -48.75
C LEU A 166 -5.94 -36.57 -49.13
N GLY A 167 -6.12 -36.30 -50.42
CA GLY A 167 -6.89 -35.16 -50.92
C GLY A 167 -8.34 -35.15 -50.41
N ARG A 168 -8.94 -36.30 -50.09
CA ARG A 168 -10.31 -36.35 -49.52
C ARG A 168 -10.44 -35.58 -48.20
N CYS A 169 -9.37 -35.49 -47.42
CA CYS A 169 -9.36 -34.73 -46.16
C CYS A 169 -9.42 -33.22 -46.38
N LEU A 170 -9.11 -32.75 -47.59
CA LEU A 170 -9.04 -31.33 -47.97
C LEU A 170 -10.36 -30.83 -48.60
N ALA A 171 -11.22 -31.75 -49.05
CA ALA A 171 -12.50 -31.44 -49.68
C ALA A 171 -13.38 -30.58 -48.75
N GLY A 172 -13.85 -29.44 -49.26
CA GLY A 172 -14.68 -28.49 -48.51
C GLY A 172 -13.98 -27.76 -47.34
N ARG A 173 -12.67 -27.94 -47.16
CA ARG A 173 -11.86 -27.25 -46.14
C ARG A 173 -11.23 -25.98 -46.69
N VAL A 174 -10.78 -25.12 -45.79
CA VAL A 174 -9.85 -24.02 -46.13
C VAL A 174 -8.44 -24.56 -46.00
N VAL A 175 -7.64 -24.42 -47.06
CA VAL A 175 -6.30 -25.01 -47.14
C VAL A 175 -5.28 -23.90 -47.31
N PHE A 176 -4.30 -23.85 -46.41
CA PHE A 176 -3.15 -22.96 -46.49
C PHE A 176 -1.95 -23.73 -47.06
N VAL A 177 -1.33 -23.18 -48.09
CA VAL A 177 -0.20 -23.76 -48.81
C VAL A 177 0.97 -22.80 -48.68
N GLY A 178 2.07 -23.24 -48.09
CA GLY A 178 3.25 -22.41 -47.85
C GLY A 178 4.48 -23.25 -47.54
N VAL A 179 5.59 -22.59 -47.27
CA VAL A 179 6.87 -23.26 -46.99
C VAL A 179 6.99 -23.55 -45.50
N THR A 180 7.24 -24.81 -45.13
CA THR A 180 7.45 -25.22 -43.73
C THR A 180 8.88 -25.65 -43.43
N ALA A 181 9.76 -25.63 -44.44
CA ALA A 181 11.16 -26.03 -44.34
C ALA A 181 11.93 -25.17 -43.31
N GLN A 182 12.89 -25.76 -42.62
CA GLN A 182 13.75 -25.03 -41.67
C GLN A 182 14.69 -24.03 -42.35
N SER A 183 14.96 -24.21 -43.64
CA SER A 183 15.83 -23.34 -44.45
C SER A 183 15.20 -22.01 -44.85
N ALA A 184 13.88 -21.85 -44.71
CA ALA A 184 13.18 -20.60 -45.00
C ALA A 184 13.16 -19.70 -43.75
N ALA A 185 14.32 -19.20 -43.34
CA ALA A 185 14.49 -18.51 -42.05
C ALA A 185 13.67 -17.23 -41.92
N ASP A 186 13.46 -16.51 -43.02
CA ASP A 186 12.80 -15.18 -43.03
C ASP A 186 11.28 -15.24 -42.81
N ASP A 187 10.65 -16.40 -43.07
CA ASP A 187 9.21 -16.63 -42.90
C ASP A 187 8.91 -17.48 -41.66
N ARG A 188 9.68 -17.31 -40.58
CA ARG A 188 9.44 -18.00 -39.31
C ARG A 188 9.47 -17.05 -38.13
N HIS A 189 8.47 -17.17 -37.27
CA HIS A 189 8.31 -16.29 -36.11
C HIS A 189 8.27 -17.05 -34.79
N MET A 190 8.75 -16.42 -33.72
CA MET A 190 8.58 -16.95 -32.37
C MET A 190 7.13 -16.80 -31.93
N THR A 191 6.58 -17.81 -31.27
CA THR A 191 5.19 -17.83 -30.78
C THR A 191 5.16 -18.30 -29.33
N PRO A 192 4.08 -18.06 -28.56
CA PRO A 192 4.01 -18.48 -27.15
C PRO A 192 4.20 -19.99 -26.94
N TYR A 193 3.94 -20.81 -27.95
CA TYR A 193 4.05 -22.27 -27.89
C TYR A 193 5.26 -22.81 -28.67
N SER A 194 6.15 -21.95 -29.17
CA SER A 194 7.23 -22.35 -30.08
C SER A 194 8.34 -23.19 -29.42
N ALA A 195 8.41 -23.31 -28.08
CA ALA A 195 9.44 -24.08 -27.35
C ALA A 195 10.88 -23.89 -27.89
N GLY A 196 11.21 -22.68 -28.39
CA GLY A 196 12.51 -22.34 -28.98
C GLY A 196 12.67 -22.65 -30.47
N ARG A 197 11.65 -23.18 -31.15
CA ARG A 197 11.61 -23.43 -32.60
C ARG A 197 10.61 -22.52 -33.30
N PRO A 198 11.05 -21.55 -34.11
CA PRO A 198 10.16 -20.64 -34.85
C PRO A 198 9.07 -21.37 -35.64
N MET A 199 7.84 -20.86 -35.58
CA MET A 199 6.67 -21.35 -36.33
C MET A 199 6.68 -20.75 -37.75
N PRO A 200 6.41 -21.52 -38.82
CA PRO A 200 6.27 -21.00 -40.18
C PRO A 200 5.14 -19.96 -40.32
N GLY A 201 5.30 -18.95 -41.17
CA GLY A 201 4.31 -17.90 -41.42
C GLY A 201 2.95 -18.45 -41.84
N VAL A 202 2.95 -19.45 -42.72
CA VAL A 202 1.73 -20.15 -43.16
C VAL A 202 0.92 -20.75 -42.00
N GLU A 203 1.59 -21.23 -40.95
CA GLU A 203 0.94 -21.79 -39.77
C GLU A 203 0.35 -20.69 -38.87
N ILE A 204 0.98 -19.52 -38.82
CA ILE A 204 0.47 -18.33 -38.13
C ILE A 204 -0.81 -17.83 -38.82
N HIS A 205 -0.81 -17.74 -40.15
CA HIS A 205 -1.99 -17.34 -40.93
C HIS A 205 -3.13 -18.34 -40.82
N ALA A 206 -2.82 -19.64 -40.81
CA ALA A 206 -3.81 -20.69 -40.56
C ALA A 206 -4.37 -20.58 -39.12
N THR A 207 -3.54 -20.26 -38.13
CA THR A 207 -3.97 -20.02 -36.74
C THR A 207 -4.85 -18.78 -36.62
N ALA A 208 -4.54 -17.72 -37.37
CA ALA A 208 -5.38 -16.52 -37.47
C ALA A 208 -6.74 -16.83 -38.07
N PHE A 209 -6.77 -17.62 -39.16
CA PHE A 209 -8.03 -18.09 -39.74
C PHE A 209 -8.83 -18.92 -38.74
N GLU A 210 -8.23 -19.86 -38.02
CA GLU A 210 -8.93 -20.66 -37.01
C GLU A 210 -9.45 -19.81 -35.84
N THR A 211 -8.70 -18.78 -35.44
CA THR A 211 -9.13 -17.80 -34.43
C THR A 211 -10.42 -17.10 -34.86
N LEU A 212 -10.48 -16.64 -36.12
CA LEU A 212 -11.68 -16.03 -36.72
C LEU A 212 -12.81 -17.05 -36.90
N ALA A 213 -12.50 -18.25 -37.42
CA ALA A 213 -13.48 -19.29 -37.73
C ALA A 213 -14.25 -19.78 -36.50
N ARG A 214 -13.57 -19.84 -35.35
CA ARG A 214 -14.15 -20.23 -34.05
C ARG A 214 -14.70 -19.06 -33.23
N GLY A 215 -14.46 -17.82 -33.66
CA GLY A 215 -14.85 -16.62 -32.91
C GLY A 215 -14.09 -16.45 -31.58
N LEU A 216 -12.88 -16.99 -31.46
CA LEU A 216 -12.06 -16.94 -30.25
C LEU A 216 -11.18 -15.68 -30.20
N ILE A 217 -11.80 -14.52 -30.41
CA ILE A 217 -11.08 -13.25 -30.53
C ILE A 217 -10.65 -12.77 -29.14
N LEU A 218 -9.34 -12.66 -28.93
CA LEU A 218 -8.79 -12.12 -27.69
C LEU A 218 -8.76 -10.59 -27.75
N THR A 219 -9.15 -9.94 -26.65
CA THR A 219 -9.17 -8.47 -26.56
C THR A 219 -8.40 -7.97 -25.34
N PRO A 220 -7.56 -6.92 -25.46
CA PRO A 220 -6.91 -6.33 -24.30
C PRO A 220 -7.94 -5.69 -23.37
N ALA A 221 -7.75 -5.83 -22.06
CA ALA A 221 -8.56 -5.14 -21.07
C ALA A 221 -8.41 -3.62 -21.23
N LYS A 222 -9.53 -2.88 -21.09
CA LYS A 222 -9.50 -1.41 -21.10
C LYS A 222 -8.67 -0.89 -19.93
N ASP A 223 -7.85 0.13 -20.18
CA ASP A 223 -7.02 0.78 -19.15
C ASP A 223 -7.84 1.26 -17.94
N SER A 224 -9.06 1.77 -18.19
CA SER A 224 -10.00 2.16 -17.14
C SER A 224 -10.39 1.00 -16.22
N THR A 225 -10.59 -0.18 -16.78
CA THR A 225 -10.96 -1.38 -16.01
C THR A 225 -9.78 -1.84 -15.16
N VAL A 226 -8.58 -1.84 -15.74
CA VAL A 226 -7.33 -2.15 -15.01
C VAL A 226 -7.14 -1.17 -13.85
N PHE A 227 -7.29 0.13 -14.10
CA PHE A 227 -7.16 1.17 -13.09
C PHE A 227 -8.16 1.00 -11.95
N LEU A 228 -9.45 0.80 -12.24
CA LEU A 228 -10.50 0.63 -11.22
C LEU A 228 -10.26 -0.61 -10.35
N ILE A 229 -9.79 -1.70 -10.95
CA ILE A 229 -9.42 -2.91 -10.21
C ILE A 229 -8.23 -2.65 -9.29
N CYS A 230 -7.16 -2.01 -9.78
CA CYS A 230 -6.01 -1.66 -8.96
C CYS A 230 -6.42 -0.74 -7.80
N LEU A 231 -7.28 0.25 -8.06
CA LEU A 231 -7.82 1.14 -7.03
C LEU A 231 -8.62 0.35 -5.97
N ALA A 232 -9.45 -0.61 -6.38
CA ALA A 232 -10.20 -1.47 -5.47
C ALA A 232 -9.29 -2.35 -4.62
N ILE A 233 -8.22 -2.92 -5.20
CA ILE A 233 -7.20 -3.69 -4.48
C ILE A 233 -6.52 -2.80 -3.43
N ALA A 234 -6.09 -1.59 -3.80
CA ALA A 234 -5.45 -0.65 -2.89
C ALA A 234 -6.38 -0.25 -1.72
N ALA A 235 -7.64 0.08 -2.03
CA ALA A 235 -8.64 0.40 -1.02
C ALA A 235 -8.91 -0.77 -0.07
N LEU A 236 -9.06 -1.99 -0.59
CA LEU A 236 -9.30 -3.19 0.21
C LEU A 236 -8.12 -3.53 1.12
N ALA A 237 -6.88 -3.37 0.63
CA ALA A 237 -5.69 -3.51 1.45
C ALA A 237 -5.68 -2.49 2.60
N GLY A 238 -5.92 -1.21 2.30
CA GLY A 238 -6.01 -0.16 3.32
C GLY A 238 -7.09 -0.43 4.37
N LEU A 239 -8.31 -0.76 3.94
CA LEU A 239 -9.43 -1.07 4.82
C LEU A 239 -9.17 -2.31 5.69
N THR A 240 -8.55 -3.35 5.13
CA THR A 240 -8.22 -4.57 5.86
C THR A 240 -7.31 -4.26 7.05
N PHE A 241 -6.23 -3.52 6.84
CA PHE A 241 -5.27 -3.20 7.90
C PHE A 241 -5.71 -2.03 8.80
N ALA A 242 -6.69 -1.24 8.37
CA ALA A 242 -7.32 -0.21 9.21
C ALA A 242 -8.31 -0.80 10.22
N PHE A 243 -9.11 -1.80 9.81
CA PHE A 243 -10.21 -2.33 10.63
C PHE A 243 -9.98 -3.73 11.20
N ARG A 244 -8.94 -4.45 10.75
CA ARG A 244 -8.55 -5.75 11.31
C ARG A 244 -7.14 -5.69 11.88
N SER A 245 -6.89 -6.49 12.90
CA SER A 245 -5.59 -6.60 13.56
C SER A 245 -5.15 -8.05 13.68
N GLY A 246 -3.84 -8.27 13.75
CA GLY A 246 -3.25 -9.59 13.92
C GLY A 246 -3.45 -10.49 12.70
N TRP A 247 -3.41 -11.81 12.93
CA TRP A 247 -3.42 -12.81 11.86
C TRP A 247 -4.55 -12.67 10.81
N PRO A 248 -5.81 -12.35 11.17
CA PRO A 248 -6.88 -12.17 10.18
C PRO A 248 -6.59 -11.10 9.13
N ALA A 249 -5.91 -10.01 9.50
CA ALA A 249 -5.51 -8.96 8.55
C ALA A 249 -4.48 -9.48 7.55
N TYR A 250 -3.48 -10.23 8.02
CA TYR A 250 -2.46 -10.84 7.17
C TYR A 250 -3.04 -11.93 6.27
N ALA A 251 -3.97 -12.76 6.75
CA ALA A 251 -4.65 -13.77 5.94
C ALA A 251 -5.47 -13.12 4.82
N ALA A 252 -6.20 -12.04 5.12
CA ALA A 252 -6.95 -11.28 4.12
C ALA A 252 -6.02 -10.57 3.11
N GLY A 253 -4.91 -9.99 3.56
CA GLY A 253 -3.88 -9.44 2.68
C GLY A 253 -3.25 -10.49 1.76
N GLY A 254 -2.95 -11.67 2.28
CA GLY A 254 -2.46 -12.81 1.49
C GLY A 254 -3.49 -13.30 0.46
N ALA A 255 -4.76 -13.38 0.84
CA ALA A 255 -5.85 -13.72 -0.08
C ALA A 255 -5.98 -12.70 -1.22
N LEU A 256 -5.82 -11.40 -0.91
CA LEU A 256 -5.83 -10.33 -1.92
C LEU A 256 -4.67 -10.45 -2.91
N ILE A 257 -3.46 -10.76 -2.43
CA ILE A 257 -2.30 -11.03 -3.30
C ILE A 257 -2.55 -12.25 -4.18
N ALA A 258 -3.07 -13.35 -3.62
CA ALA A 258 -3.40 -14.56 -4.37
C ALA A 258 -4.46 -14.29 -5.45
N ALA A 259 -5.51 -13.53 -5.11
CA ALA A 259 -6.54 -13.11 -6.07
C ALA A 259 -5.94 -12.29 -7.22
N ALA A 260 -5.00 -11.38 -6.94
CA ALA A 260 -4.32 -10.59 -7.96
C ALA A 260 -3.48 -11.44 -8.93
N HIS A 261 -2.89 -12.55 -8.49
CA HIS A 261 -2.16 -13.49 -9.36
C HIS A 261 -3.09 -14.34 -10.22
N LEU A 262 -4.26 -14.72 -9.68
CA LEU A 262 -5.23 -15.54 -10.39
C LEU A 262 -6.05 -14.73 -11.41
N MET A 263 -6.24 -13.44 -11.15
CA MET A 263 -7.10 -12.56 -11.94
C MET A 263 -6.78 -12.55 -13.45
N PRO A 264 -5.52 -12.40 -13.90
CA PRO A 264 -5.21 -12.44 -15.33
C PRO A 264 -5.65 -13.72 -16.03
N TYR A 265 -5.52 -14.86 -15.36
CA TYR A 265 -6.01 -16.14 -15.88
C TYR A 265 -7.54 -16.18 -15.98
N LEU A 266 -8.26 -15.65 -14.99
CA LEU A 266 -9.72 -15.58 -15.02
C LEU A 266 -10.24 -14.71 -16.17
N PHE A 267 -9.63 -13.55 -16.40
CA PHE A 267 -9.95 -12.70 -17.56
C PHE A 267 -9.63 -13.39 -18.88
N PHE A 268 -8.51 -14.11 -18.97
CA PHE A 268 -8.12 -14.83 -20.18
C PHE A 268 -9.12 -15.92 -20.56
N ARG A 269 -9.76 -16.59 -19.58
CA ARG A 269 -10.84 -17.55 -19.83
C ARG A 269 -12.06 -16.92 -20.51
N GLU A 270 -12.29 -15.64 -20.29
CA GLU A 270 -13.35 -14.83 -20.91
C GLU A 270 -12.84 -14.09 -22.17
N ALA A 271 -11.74 -14.56 -22.77
CA ALA A 271 -11.10 -13.96 -23.96
C ALA A 271 -10.62 -12.50 -23.76
N VAL A 272 -10.34 -12.10 -22.52
CA VAL A 272 -9.79 -10.78 -22.20
C VAL A 272 -8.35 -10.90 -21.71
N ILE A 273 -7.42 -10.22 -22.38
CA ILE A 273 -6.02 -10.15 -22.00
C ILE A 273 -5.87 -9.07 -20.92
N PHE A 274 -5.73 -9.50 -19.67
CA PHE A 274 -5.51 -8.60 -18.53
C PHE A 274 -4.01 -8.54 -18.18
N PRO A 275 -3.42 -7.35 -17.97
CA PRO A 275 -2.00 -7.24 -17.68
C PRO A 275 -1.67 -7.87 -16.32
N TYR A 276 -0.64 -8.73 -16.30
CA TYR A 276 -0.24 -9.43 -15.07
C TYR A 276 0.40 -8.48 -14.03
N ALA A 277 1.28 -7.59 -14.48
CA ALA A 277 2.09 -6.78 -13.57
C ALA A 277 1.28 -5.79 -12.74
N ALA A 278 0.28 -5.12 -13.32
CA ALA A 278 -0.48 -4.06 -12.67
C ALA A 278 -1.23 -4.49 -11.38
N PRO A 279 -2.11 -5.51 -11.38
CA PRO A 279 -2.83 -5.92 -10.18
C PRO A 279 -1.88 -6.55 -9.15
N VAL A 280 -0.88 -7.33 -9.60
CA VAL A 280 0.07 -8.02 -8.73
C VAL A 280 0.95 -7.04 -7.98
N SER A 281 1.56 -6.08 -8.68
CA SER A 281 2.38 -5.03 -8.06
C SER A 281 1.55 -4.17 -7.10
N THR A 282 0.32 -3.79 -7.49
CA THR A 282 -0.59 -3.03 -6.63
C THR A 282 -0.91 -3.79 -5.34
N ALA A 283 -1.26 -5.08 -5.45
CA ALA A 283 -1.57 -5.91 -4.29
C ALA A 283 -0.36 -6.02 -3.34
N TRP A 284 0.82 -6.33 -3.87
CA TRP A 284 2.05 -6.42 -3.08
C TRP A 284 2.39 -5.10 -2.39
N LEU A 285 2.48 -4.00 -3.14
CA LEU A 285 2.88 -2.70 -2.60
C LEU A 285 1.88 -2.21 -1.55
N CYS A 286 0.56 -2.33 -1.81
CA CYS A 286 -0.45 -1.85 -0.87
C CYS A 286 -0.55 -2.72 0.38
N VAL A 287 -0.51 -4.05 0.24
CA VAL A 287 -0.58 -4.95 1.41
C VAL A 287 0.68 -4.82 2.27
N VAL A 288 1.88 -4.81 1.67
CA VAL A 288 3.14 -4.63 2.42
C VAL A 288 3.20 -3.24 3.06
N GLY A 289 2.82 -2.19 2.32
CA GLY A 289 2.77 -0.82 2.84
C GLY A 289 1.82 -0.68 4.02
N ALA A 290 0.59 -1.18 3.90
CA ALA A 290 -0.40 -1.13 4.96
C ALA A 290 0.00 -1.97 6.18
N ALA A 291 0.56 -3.18 5.97
CA ALA A 291 1.08 -4.01 7.04
C ALA A 291 2.23 -3.37 7.81
N THR A 292 3.17 -2.74 7.08
CA THR A 292 4.32 -2.03 7.67
C THR A 292 3.85 -0.83 8.48
N TYR A 293 2.91 -0.05 7.94
CA TYR A 293 2.30 1.06 8.66
C TYR A 293 1.62 0.60 9.96
N GLN A 294 0.78 -0.45 9.89
CA GLN A 294 0.13 -1.01 11.07
C GLN A 294 1.16 -1.49 12.10
N HIS A 295 2.22 -2.18 11.66
CA HIS A 295 3.29 -2.64 12.54
C HIS A 295 3.97 -1.48 13.29
N PHE A 296 4.28 -0.40 12.58
CA PHE A 296 4.93 0.77 13.18
C PHE A 296 4.01 1.49 14.16
N VAL A 297 2.74 1.67 13.81
CA VAL A 297 1.73 2.28 14.70
C VAL A 297 1.55 1.44 15.96
N VAL A 298 1.44 0.12 15.83
CA VAL A 298 1.31 -0.80 16.97
C VAL A 298 2.56 -0.77 17.85
N ARG A 299 3.77 -0.81 17.26
CA ARG A 299 5.02 -0.72 18.03
C ARG A 299 5.15 0.59 18.80
N ARG A 300 4.79 1.71 18.17
CA ARG A 300 4.84 3.03 18.83
C ARG A 300 3.88 3.08 20.01
N ARG A 301 2.62 2.63 19.83
CA ARG A 301 1.63 2.57 20.91
C ARG A 301 2.07 1.63 22.05
N LEU A 302 2.69 0.50 21.71
CA LEU A 302 3.24 -0.41 22.69
C LEU A 302 4.37 0.25 23.52
N ALA A 303 5.32 0.91 22.87
CA ALA A 303 6.40 1.61 23.56
C ALA A 303 5.88 2.76 24.46
N GLU A 304 4.89 3.53 23.99
CA GLU A 304 4.21 4.55 24.80
C GLU A 304 3.53 3.93 26.03
N SER A 305 2.85 2.79 25.86
CA SER A 305 2.23 2.05 26.96
C SER A 305 3.24 1.47 27.95
N GLU A 306 4.36 0.92 27.48
CA GLU A 306 5.41 0.33 28.31
C GLU A 306 6.13 1.40 29.13
N THR A 307 6.43 2.55 28.52
CA THR A 307 7.06 3.68 29.22
C THR A 307 6.14 4.29 30.28
N ALA A 308 4.84 4.43 29.99
CA ALA A 308 3.85 4.85 30.97
C ALA A 308 3.77 3.87 32.16
N ARG A 309 3.68 2.55 31.86
CA ARG A 309 3.68 1.51 32.89
C ARG A 309 4.94 1.49 33.74
N SER A 310 6.12 1.65 33.13
CA SER A 310 7.40 1.70 33.85
C SER A 310 7.47 2.89 34.82
N ARG A 311 7.04 4.07 34.38
CA ARG A 311 6.95 5.27 35.24
C ARG A 311 6.00 5.07 36.42
N TYR A 312 4.85 4.44 36.18
CA TYR A 312 3.89 4.11 37.23
C TYR A 312 4.50 3.15 38.27
N GLN A 313 5.19 2.09 37.82
CA GLN A 313 5.87 1.15 38.73
C GLN A 313 6.97 1.83 39.56
N GLN A 314 7.74 2.74 38.96
CA GLN A 314 8.76 3.52 39.67
C GLN A 314 8.15 4.42 40.75
N ALA A 315 7.00 5.05 40.47
CA ALA A 315 6.27 5.87 41.43
C ALA A 315 5.81 5.06 42.64
N ILE A 316 5.16 3.91 42.43
CA ILE A 316 4.72 3.02 43.52
C ILE A 316 5.90 2.56 44.38
N HIS A 317 7.00 2.17 43.74
CA HIS A 317 8.20 1.74 44.45
C HIS A 317 8.76 2.86 45.35
N PHE A 318 8.85 4.08 44.83
CA PHE A 318 9.30 5.25 45.59
C PHE A 318 8.40 5.54 46.80
N VAL A 319 7.07 5.60 46.59
CA VAL A 319 6.10 5.87 47.66
C VAL A 319 6.20 4.81 48.75
N THR A 320 6.32 3.53 48.38
CA THR A 320 6.47 2.44 49.33
C THR A 320 7.75 2.58 50.16
N HIS A 321 8.86 3.00 49.53
CA HIS A 321 10.15 3.17 50.21
C HIS A 321 10.13 4.36 51.20
N GLU A 322 9.56 5.49 50.79
CA GLU A 322 9.45 6.68 51.64
C GLU A 322 8.45 6.49 52.80
N MET A 323 7.44 5.63 52.65
CA MET A 323 6.51 5.27 53.74
C MET A 323 7.14 4.33 54.78
N ARG A 324 8.16 3.54 54.41
CA ARG A 324 8.81 2.59 55.33
C ARG A 324 9.54 3.32 56.46
N SER A 325 10.23 4.42 56.15
CA SER A 325 10.98 5.21 57.13
C SER A 325 10.14 5.75 58.30
N PRO A 326 9.03 6.51 58.08
CA PRO A 326 8.17 6.98 59.17
C PRO A 326 7.53 5.80 59.92
N LEU A 327 7.16 4.71 59.22
CA LEU A 327 6.58 3.53 59.85
C LEU A 327 7.57 2.86 60.81
N THR A 328 8.83 2.69 60.41
CA THR A 328 9.89 2.14 61.27
C THR A 328 10.15 3.03 62.49
N ALA A 329 10.13 4.35 62.31
CA ALA A 329 10.32 5.30 63.42
C ALA A 329 9.17 5.24 64.45
N ILE A 330 7.92 5.11 63.97
CA ILE A 330 6.74 4.90 64.83
C ILE A 330 6.85 3.59 65.60
N GLN A 331 7.15 2.48 64.90
CA GLN A 331 7.28 1.15 65.51
C GLN A 331 8.39 1.13 66.56
N GLY A 332 9.59 1.60 66.22
CA GLY A 332 10.73 1.62 67.15
C GLY A 332 10.47 2.49 68.38
N SER A 333 9.87 3.67 68.20
CA SER A 333 9.51 4.54 69.32
C SER A 333 8.44 3.90 70.22
N SER A 334 7.44 3.22 69.63
CA SER A 334 6.40 2.51 70.37
C SER A 334 6.96 1.31 71.16
N GLU A 335 7.89 0.55 70.58
CA GLU A 335 8.54 -0.58 71.25
C GLU A 335 9.39 -0.12 72.44
N LEU A 336 10.14 0.98 72.30
CA LEU A 336 10.94 1.55 73.38
C LEU A 336 10.08 1.99 74.57
N MET A 337 8.93 2.61 74.30
CA MET A 337 7.97 3.01 75.35
C MET A 337 7.31 1.82 76.05
N GLY A 338 7.08 0.71 75.33
CA GLY A 338 6.45 -0.49 75.89
C GLY A 338 7.40 -1.40 76.67
N ARG A 339 8.70 -1.43 76.32
CA ARG A 339 9.68 -2.34 76.93
C ARG A 339 10.47 -1.73 78.10
N TYR A 340 10.65 -0.42 78.13
CA TYR A 340 11.50 0.24 79.12
C TYR A 340 10.70 1.24 79.97
N ASN A 341 10.97 1.27 81.28
CA ASN A 341 10.43 2.30 82.16
C ASN A 341 11.21 3.61 81.96
N LEU A 342 10.77 4.42 81.01
CA LEU A 342 11.46 5.64 80.60
C LEU A 342 11.08 6.82 81.53
N PRO A 343 12.02 7.75 81.80
CA PRO A 343 11.70 9.02 82.43
C PRO A 343 10.58 9.75 81.66
N GLU A 344 9.70 10.44 82.38
CA GLU A 344 8.52 11.11 81.81
C GLU A 344 8.87 12.04 80.64
N GLU A 345 10.01 12.71 80.72
CA GLU A 345 10.53 13.59 79.67
C GLU A 345 10.85 12.82 78.37
N LYS A 346 11.50 11.65 78.45
CA LYS A 346 11.81 10.79 77.28
C LYS A 346 10.56 10.12 76.72
N SER A 347 9.64 9.71 77.58
CA SER A 347 8.33 9.16 77.17
C SER A 347 7.55 10.19 76.35
N LYS A 348 7.52 11.45 76.81
CA LYS A 348 6.88 12.57 76.10
C LYS A 348 7.55 12.87 74.76
N GLN A 349 8.89 12.80 74.67
CA GLN A 349 9.62 12.96 73.40
C GLN A 349 9.28 11.86 72.39
N LEU A 350 9.24 10.59 72.80
CA LEU A 350 8.88 9.48 71.92
C LEU A 350 7.42 9.57 71.45
N ALA A 351 6.49 9.96 72.34
CA ALA A 351 5.09 10.20 71.97
C ALA A 351 4.95 11.33 70.94
N GLN A 352 5.74 12.41 71.08
CA GLN A 352 5.78 13.51 70.10
C GLN A 352 6.36 13.04 68.76
N MET A 353 7.39 12.20 68.77
CA MET A 353 7.98 11.63 67.55
C MET A 353 6.98 10.72 66.82
N ILE A 354 6.27 9.83 67.52
CA ILE A 354 5.20 8.99 66.96
C ILE A 354 4.12 9.86 66.31
N ASN A 355 3.65 10.90 67.00
CA ASN A 355 2.63 11.80 66.46
C ASN A 355 3.13 12.57 65.22
N ALA A 356 4.38 13.03 65.23
CA ALA A 356 4.98 13.74 64.10
C ALA A 356 5.12 12.85 62.86
N GLU A 357 5.63 11.62 63.02
CA GLU A 357 5.79 10.66 61.92
C GLU A 357 4.44 10.11 61.43
N SER A 358 3.45 9.91 62.32
CA SER A 358 2.09 9.52 61.94
C SER A 358 1.42 10.61 61.08
N LYS A 359 1.54 11.88 61.49
CA LYS A 359 1.07 13.01 60.68
C LYS A 359 1.82 13.12 59.35
N ARG A 360 3.11 12.78 59.31
CA ARG A 360 3.91 12.75 58.07
C ARG A 360 3.42 11.66 57.12
N LEU A 361 3.19 10.45 57.63
CA LEU A 361 2.66 9.33 56.86
C LEU A 361 1.27 9.63 56.30
N ALA A 362 0.36 10.19 57.13
CA ALA A 362 -0.98 10.58 56.70
C ALA A 362 -0.95 11.63 55.58
N ARG A 363 -0.09 12.67 55.70
CA ARG A 363 0.11 13.65 54.62
C ARG A 363 0.63 13.00 53.34
N MET A 364 1.51 12.02 53.45
CA MET A 364 2.09 11.34 52.30
C MET A 364 1.07 10.44 51.58
N ILE A 365 0.22 9.73 52.33
CA ILE A 365 -0.92 8.96 51.79
C ILE A 365 -1.89 9.90 51.08
N GLN A 366 -2.28 11.01 51.74
CA GLN A 366 -3.19 11.98 51.15
C GLN A 366 -2.63 12.57 49.85
N THR A 367 -1.36 12.97 49.87
CA THR A 367 -0.67 13.50 48.67
C THR A 367 -0.65 12.48 47.52
N PHE A 368 -0.46 11.20 47.82
CA PHE A 368 -0.50 10.14 46.80
C PHE A 368 -1.90 9.97 46.21
N LEU A 369 -2.93 9.93 47.06
CA LEU A 369 -4.32 9.82 46.62
C LEU A 369 -4.77 11.05 45.82
N ASP A 370 -4.35 12.25 46.21
CA ASP A 370 -4.65 13.48 45.48
C ASP A 370 -4.03 13.46 44.08
N VAL A 371 -2.81 12.91 43.94
CA VAL A 371 -2.15 12.73 42.65
C VAL A 371 -2.84 11.70 41.78
N GLU A 372 -3.27 10.56 42.32
CA GLU A 372 -4.00 9.54 41.55
C GLU A 372 -5.34 10.10 41.07
N ARG A 373 -6.11 10.78 41.95
CA ARG A 373 -7.38 11.43 41.59
C ARG A 373 -7.24 12.50 40.51
N LEU A 374 -6.17 13.30 40.56
CA LEU A 374 -5.87 14.29 39.53
C LEU A 374 -5.47 13.63 38.20
N THR A 375 -4.84 12.45 38.23
CA THR A 375 -4.33 11.75 37.02
C THR A 375 -5.42 10.95 36.30
N GLU A 376 -6.41 10.43 37.03
CA GLU A 376 -7.56 9.71 36.45
C GLU A 376 -8.64 10.66 35.87
N GLY A 377 -8.49 11.98 36.02
CA GLY A 377 -9.46 12.98 35.55
C GLY A 377 -10.79 12.94 36.30
N GLU A 378 -10.86 12.22 37.42
CA GLU A 378 -12.08 12.07 38.24
C GLU A 378 -12.38 13.29 39.12
N MET A 379 -11.46 14.25 39.21
CA MET A 379 -11.68 15.49 39.97
C MET A 379 -12.58 16.44 39.16
N GLN A 380 -13.85 16.55 39.55
CA GLN A 380 -14.71 17.64 39.08
C GLN A 380 -14.23 18.97 39.69
N LEU A 381 -13.61 19.81 38.86
CA LEU A 381 -13.20 21.16 39.27
C LEU A 381 -14.42 22.00 39.66
N LYS A 382 -14.47 22.50 40.89
CA LYS A 382 -15.47 23.48 41.29
C LYS A 382 -15.08 24.82 40.67
N ARG A 383 -15.81 25.29 39.66
CA ARG A 383 -15.50 26.56 38.99
C ARG A 383 -16.30 27.69 39.62
N GLU A 384 -15.72 28.34 40.62
CA GLU A 384 -16.34 29.45 41.34
C GLU A 384 -15.50 30.73 41.18
N PRO A 385 -16.13 31.92 41.15
CA PRO A 385 -15.39 33.17 41.16
C PRO A 385 -14.77 33.42 42.53
N PHE A 386 -13.45 33.63 42.59
CA PHE A 386 -12.73 33.97 43.82
C PHE A 386 -11.80 35.18 43.59
N LEU A 387 -11.61 35.97 44.66
CA LEU A 387 -10.73 37.15 44.65
C LEU A 387 -9.30 36.72 44.97
N VAL A 388 -8.33 37.12 44.15
CA VAL A 388 -6.93 36.70 44.32
C VAL A 388 -6.31 37.24 45.60
N SER A 389 -6.62 38.48 46.00
CA SER A 389 -6.17 39.03 47.28
C SER A 389 -6.54 38.15 48.47
N ARG A 390 -7.79 37.67 48.54
CA ARG A 390 -8.24 36.78 49.62
C ARG A 390 -7.48 35.45 49.64
N LEU A 391 -7.22 34.89 48.46
CA LEU A 391 -6.46 33.65 48.33
C LEU A 391 -5.02 33.82 48.82
N ILE A 392 -4.34 34.89 48.41
CA ILE A 392 -2.96 35.17 48.79
C ILE A 392 -2.86 35.46 50.28
N ASP A 393 -3.78 36.26 50.83
CA ASP A 393 -3.84 36.55 52.27
C ASP A 393 -3.99 35.27 53.09
N ALA A 394 -4.91 34.38 52.70
CA ALA A 394 -5.09 33.09 53.36
C ALA A 394 -3.81 32.23 53.32
N CYS A 395 -3.10 32.19 52.19
CA CYS A 395 -1.85 31.46 52.07
C CYS A 395 -0.70 32.09 52.87
N LEU A 396 -0.60 33.42 52.90
CA LEU A 396 0.41 34.16 53.67
C LEU A 396 0.22 33.96 55.17
N GLU A 397 -1.01 34.07 55.67
CA GLU A 397 -1.33 33.80 57.08
C GLU A 397 -1.00 32.36 57.49
N ARG A 398 -1.24 31.40 56.60
CA ARG A 398 -0.90 30.00 56.85
C ARG A 398 0.60 29.73 56.88
N VAL A 399 1.40 30.45 56.08
CA VAL A 399 2.87 30.27 56.02
C VAL A 399 3.62 31.13 57.05
N ARG A 400 3.00 32.20 57.56
CA ARG A 400 3.58 33.16 58.49
C ARG A 400 4.27 32.51 59.70
N PRO A 401 3.68 31.52 60.41
CA PRO A 401 4.35 30.87 61.54
C PRO A 401 5.63 30.11 61.15
N LEU A 402 5.71 29.60 59.93
CA LEU A 402 6.89 28.90 59.41
C LEU A 402 8.00 29.90 59.05
N ALA A 403 7.62 31.02 58.44
CA ALA A 403 8.54 32.09 58.09
C ALA A 403 9.13 32.77 59.34
N GLU A 404 8.30 33.07 60.35
CA GLU A 404 8.72 33.68 61.62
C GLU A 404 9.73 32.81 62.37
N ARG A 405 9.52 31.48 62.40
CA ARG A 405 10.47 30.52 63.01
C ARG A 405 11.87 30.57 62.38
N LYS A 406 11.97 30.89 61.09
CA LYS A 406 13.22 31.06 60.35
C LYS A 406 13.66 32.52 60.22
N ARG A 407 12.96 33.47 60.84
CA ARG A 407 13.19 34.92 60.68
C ARG A 407 13.16 35.40 59.23
N ILE A 408 12.34 34.78 58.39
CA ILE A 408 12.17 35.17 56.99
C ILE A 408 11.11 36.27 56.91
N ARG A 409 11.42 37.37 56.23
CA ARG A 409 10.46 38.44 55.95
C ARG A 409 9.57 38.07 54.77
N LEU A 410 8.26 38.11 54.98
CA LEU A 410 7.27 37.98 53.90
C LEU A 410 6.89 39.38 53.41
N LYS A 411 7.00 39.63 52.11
CA LYS A 411 6.57 40.88 51.47
C LYS A 411 5.59 40.62 50.34
N LEU A 412 4.63 41.53 50.20
CA LEU A 412 3.85 41.70 48.98
C LEU A 412 4.58 42.74 48.12
N GLY A 413 4.92 42.36 46.89
CA GLY A 413 5.48 43.26 45.88
C GLY A 413 4.38 43.96 45.10
N ASP A 414 4.63 44.25 43.82
CA ASP A 414 3.61 44.76 42.91
C ASP A 414 2.41 43.80 42.87
N PHE A 415 1.21 44.37 43.05
CA PHE A 415 0.00 43.62 43.31
C PHE A 415 -1.16 44.12 42.45
N ASP A 416 -1.49 43.36 41.41
CA ASP A 416 -2.75 43.48 40.69
C ASP A 416 -3.79 42.54 41.33
N ASP A 417 -4.96 43.06 41.70
CA ASP A 417 -6.09 42.24 42.16
C ASP A 417 -7.02 41.89 41.01
N ALA A 418 -7.54 40.67 41.02
CA ALA A 418 -8.47 40.19 40.01
C ALA A 418 -9.43 39.15 40.61
N THR A 419 -10.60 39.01 39.99
CA THR A 419 -11.49 37.87 40.24
C THR A 419 -11.18 36.79 39.21
N LEU A 420 -10.74 35.62 39.67
CA LEU A 420 -10.50 34.46 38.81
C LEU A 420 -11.66 33.47 38.95
N THR A 421 -11.93 32.70 37.90
CA THR A 421 -12.90 31.60 37.95
C THR A 421 -12.14 30.28 37.97
N GLY A 422 -12.34 29.48 39.01
CA GLY A 422 -11.65 28.20 39.16
C GLY A 422 -11.91 27.58 40.52
N ASP A 423 -11.16 26.53 40.83
CA ASP A 423 -11.25 25.85 42.11
C ASP A 423 -10.35 26.56 43.13
N GLN A 424 -10.97 27.32 44.02
CA GLN A 424 -10.27 28.11 45.04
C GLN A 424 -9.41 27.22 45.94
N GLU A 425 -9.91 26.04 46.34
CA GLU A 425 -9.19 25.14 47.26
C GLU A 425 -7.92 24.59 46.61
N LEU A 426 -7.99 24.20 45.33
CA LEU A 426 -6.83 23.75 44.57
C LEU A 426 -5.83 24.88 44.32
N MET A 427 -6.32 26.09 44.00
CA MET A 427 -5.45 27.24 43.80
C MET A 427 -4.74 27.66 45.10
N GLU A 428 -5.45 27.63 46.24
CA GLU A 428 -4.87 27.84 47.58
C GLU A 428 -3.79 26.80 47.87
N TYR A 429 -4.04 25.53 47.52
CA TYR A 429 -3.05 24.47 47.64
C TYR A 429 -1.79 24.74 46.79
N ALA A 430 -1.96 25.17 45.54
CA ALA A 430 -0.85 25.46 44.64
C ALA A 430 0.01 26.62 45.16
N VAL A 431 -0.62 27.74 45.54
CA VAL A 431 0.06 28.92 46.07
C VAL A 431 0.73 28.63 47.41
N TYR A 432 0.05 27.93 48.31
CA TYR A 432 0.64 27.49 49.57
C TYR A 432 1.86 26.59 49.36
N ASN A 433 1.84 25.68 48.38
CA ASN A 433 3.01 24.84 48.08
C ASN A 433 4.21 25.64 47.57
N LEU A 434 3.99 26.64 46.71
CA LEU A 434 5.05 27.54 46.26
C LEU A 434 5.66 28.32 47.43
N LEU A 435 4.82 28.91 48.29
CA LEU A 435 5.26 29.67 49.47
C LEU A 435 5.98 28.78 50.50
N ASN A 436 5.45 27.60 50.76
CA ASN A 436 6.06 26.65 51.68
C ASN A 436 7.42 26.18 51.16
N ASN A 437 7.56 25.92 49.85
CA ASN A 437 8.85 25.61 49.24
C ASN A 437 9.83 26.78 49.36
N ALA A 438 9.38 28.02 49.11
CA ALA A 438 10.20 29.22 49.28
C ALA A 438 10.75 29.35 50.71
N VAL A 439 9.91 29.19 51.74
CA VAL A 439 10.34 29.24 53.17
C VAL A 439 11.28 28.09 53.51
N LYS A 440 10.95 26.91 53.02
CA LYS A 440 11.67 25.68 53.30
C LYS A 440 13.11 25.70 52.76
N TYR A 441 13.31 26.23 51.55
CA TYR A 441 14.60 26.23 50.86
C TYR A 441 15.37 27.56 50.95
N SER A 442 14.82 28.56 51.63
CA SER A 442 15.52 29.81 51.96
C SER A 442 16.31 29.74 53.28
N PRO A 443 17.51 30.35 53.36
CA PRO A 443 18.23 30.58 54.60
C PRO A 443 17.47 31.47 55.60
N GLU A 444 17.92 31.50 56.85
CA GLU A 444 17.39 32.42 57.86
C GLU A 444 17.69 33.88 57.50
N GLU A 445 16.88 34.81 58.02
CA GLU A 445 17.05 36.27 57.83
C GLU A 445 16.95 36.77 56.38
N THR A 446 16.36 35.95 55.50
CA THR A 446 16.10 36.29 54.09
C THR A 446 14.69 36.85 53.87
N GLU A 447 14.37 37.16 52.62
CA GLU A 447 13.08 37.71 52.21
C GLU A 447 12.42 36.88 51.10
N ILE A 448 11.11 36.68 51.23
CA ILE A 448 10.26 36.07 50.20
C ILE A 448 9.25 37.11 49.76
N THR A 449 9.13 37.33 48.45
CA THR A 449 8.22 38.33 47.87
C THR A 449 7.21 37.67 46.94
N VAL A 450 5.93 37.97 47.13
CA VAL A 450 4.84 37.55 46.23
C VAL A 450 4.49 38.71 45.30
N PHE A 451 4.42 38.43 44.00
CA PHE A 451 4.01 39.37 42.97
C PHE A 451 2.78 38.85 42.26
N THR A 452 1.86 39.74 41.93
CA THR A 452 0.76 39.45 41.01
C THR A 452 0.75 40.45 39.87
N ARG A 453 0.50 39.96 38.66
CA ARG A 453 0.41 40.80 37.47
C ARG A 453 -0.68 40.29 36.53
N LEU A 454 -1.53 41.18 36.06
CA LEU A 454 -2.48 40.88 34.98
C LEU A 454 -1.90 41.40 33.67
N ASP A 455 -1.56 40.50 32.75
CA ASP A 455 -0.93 40.84 31.46
C ASP A 455 -1.53 39.99 30.33
N ASP A 456 -1.89 40.62 29.20
CA ASP A 456 -2.47 39.96 28.01
C ASP A 456 -3.62 38.96 28.29
N GLY A 457 -4.50 39.29 29.26
CA GLY A 457 -5.62 38.44 29.65
C GLY A 457 -5.26 37.20 30.48
N ALA A 458 -4.00 37.06 30.88
CA ALA A 458 -3.52 36.03 31.79
C ALA A 458 -3.12 36.63 33.14
N PHE A 459 -3.54 35.99 34.23
CA PHE A 459 -3.12 36.38 35.57
C PHE A 459 -1.89 35.59 35.98
N ARG A 460 -0.79 36.28 36.32
CA ARG A 460 0.48 35.68 36.73
C ARG A 460 0.70 35.92 38.21
N LEU A 461 0.89 34.84 38.96
CA LEU A 461 1.38 34.86 40.35
C LEU A 461 2.82 34.35 40.38
N SER A 462 3.71 35.12 41.00
CA SER A 462 5.13 34.76 41.14
C SER A 462 5.56 34.82 42.60
N VAL A 463 6.27 33.78 43.06
CA VAL A 463 6.91 33.76 44.38
C VAL A 463 8.41 33.84 44.17
N LYS A 464 9.04 34.88 44.69
CA LYS A 464 10.49 35.07 44.63
C LYS A 464 11.09 34.79 45.99
N ASP A 465 12.06 33.88 46.03
CA ASP A 465 12.82 33.52 47.22
C ASP A 465 14.33 33.80 47.04
N GLN A 466 15.07 33.74 48.15
CA GLN A 466 16.53 33.90 48.18
C GLN A 466 17.21 32.58 48.61
N GLY A 467 16.69 31.45 48.13
CA GLY A 467 17.12 30.11 48.51
C GLY A 467 18.37 29.60 47.81
N ILE A 468 18.61 28.29 47.99
CA ILE A 468 19.78 27.54 47.48
C ILE A 468 19.95 27.55 45.94
N GLY A 469 18.94 28.06 45.22
CA GLY A 469 18.89 28.17 43.77
C GLY A 469 18.82 26.83 43.05
N MET A 470 18.63 26.90 41.73
CA MET A 470 18.53 25.73 40.84
C MET A 470 19.37 25.97 39.58
N SER A 471 19.99 24.92 39.06
CA SER A 471 20.65 24.94 37.75
C SER A 471 19.64 24.83 36.61
N GLU A 472 20.01 25.24 35.39
CA GLU A 472 19.16 25.11 34.20
C GLU A 472 18.70 23.67 33.92
N LYS A 473 19.52 22.67 34.26
CA LYS A 473 19.16 21.26 34.13
C LYS A 473 18.12 20.83 35.17
N GLU A 474 18.17 21.39 36.37
CA GLU A 474 17.20 21.11 37.42
C GLU A 474 15.84 21.77 37.11
N LEU A 475 15.84 22.99 36.56
CA LEU A 475 14.61 23.70 36.13
C LEU A 475 13.76 22.89 35.14
N LYS A 476 14.38 22.09 34.25
CA LYS A 476 13.64 21.23 33.31
C LYS A 476 12.93 20.03 33.96
N ASN A 477 13.25 19.74 35.22
CA ASN A 477 12.82 18.53 35.91
C ASN A 477 12.05 18.80 37.21
N ILE A 478 11.99 20.05 37.69
CA ILE A 478 11.40 20.38 39.01
C ILE A 478 9.92 20.04 39.15
N PHE A 479 9.17 19.99 38.05
CA PHE A 479 7.77 19.60 38.04
C PHE A 479 7.57 18.09 37.87
N ARG A 480 8.64 17.30 37.69
CA ARG A 480 8.52 15.84 37.65
C ARG A 480 8.15 15.31 39.05
N LYS A 481 7.17 14.41 39.09
CA LYS A 481 6.76 13.71 40.32
C LYS A 481 7.98 13.07 40.99
N PHE A 482 8.13 13.29 42.30
CA PHE A 482 9.19 12.76 43.16
C PHE A 482 10.60 13.30 42.90
N TYR A 483 10.76 14.27 41.99
CA TYR A 483 12.07 14.86 41.74
C TYR A 483 12.50 15.80 42.87
N ARG A 484 13.75 15.68 43.29
CA ARG A 484 14.41 16.59 44.24
C ARG A 484 15.77 16.99 43.68
N THR A 485 16.17 18.24 43.89
CA THR A 485 17.52 18.69 43.51
C THR A 485 18.55 18.07 44.45
N LYS A 486 19.77 17.84 43.95
CA LYS A 486 20.87 17.28 44.78
C LYS A 486 21.15 18.14 46.01
N LYS A 487 21.05 19.46 45.86
CA LYS A 487 21.18 20.42 46.96
C LYS A 487 20.05 20.26 47.99
N ALA A 488 18.81 20.04 47.56
CA ALA A 488 17.68 19.81 48.45
C ALA A 488 17.75 18.45 49.17
N GLU A 489 18.35 17.42 48.58
CA GLU A 489 18.63 16.15 49.26
C GLU A 489 19.73 16.32 50.31
N ALA A 490 20.84 16.97 49.95
CA ALA A 490 21.97 17.21 50.84
C ALA A 490 21.62 18.14 52.03
N SER A 491 20.64 19.02 51.88
CA SER A 491 20.20 19.95 52.94
C SER A 491 19.52 19.26 54.13
N GLY A 492 19.20 17.96 54.05
CA GLY A 492 18.51 17.22 55.11
C GLY A 492 17.05 17.63 55.31
N VAL A 493 16.53 18.58 54.53
CA VAL A 493 15.18 19.10 54.67
C VAL A 493 14.17 18.06 54.16
N ALA A 494 13.22 17.65 55.01
CA ALA A 494 12.21 16.64 54.68
C ALA A 494 11.29 17.09 53.54
N GLY A 495 11.15 16.31 52.46
CA GLY A 495 10.29 16.62 51.31
C GLY A 495 10.04 15.44 50.39
N THR A 496 8.83 15.33 49.84
CA THR A 496 8.40 14.20 49.00
C THR A 496 8.71 14.37 47.52
N GLY A 497 9.04 15.58 47.06
CA GLY A 497 9.25 15.88 45.63
C GLY A 497 7.95 15.93 44.80
N ILE A 498 6.78 15.97 45.45
CA ILE A 498 5.47 15.91 44.76
C ILE A 498 4.80 17.29 44.68
N GLY A 499 5.14 18.23 45.57
CA GLY A 499 4.46 19.51 45.68
C GLY A 499 4.41 20.30 44.37
N LEU A 500 5.55 20.42 43.67
CA LEU A 500 5.61 21.14 42.39
C LEU A 500 4.90 20.40 41.25
N SER A 501 4.93 19.06 41.21
CA SER A 501 4.19 18.31 40.19
C SER A 501 2.67 18.47 40.31
N ILE A 502 2.16 18.64 41.53
CA ILE A 502 0.73 18.94 41.73
C ILE A 502 0.43 20.38 41.33
N VAL A 503 1.32 21.34 41.62
CA VAL A 503 1.17 22.73 41.16
C VAL A 503 1.06 22.80 39.64
N GLU A 504 1.92 22.08 38.90
CA GLU A 504 1.83 22.00 37.43
C GLU A 504 0.45 21.46 37.00
N GLN A 505 0.02 20.33 37.57
CA GLN A 505 -1.24 19.68 37.23
C GLN A 505 -2.51 20.48 37.63
N ILE A 506 -2.42 21.43 38.57
CA ILE A 506 -3.53 22.34 38.91
C ILE A 506 -3.61 23.51 37.92
N VAL A 507 -2.47 23.96 37.39
CA VAL A 507 -2.37 25.15 36.52
C VAL A 507 -2.54 24.82 35.03
N THR A 508 -2.14 23.62 34.60
CA THR A 508 -2.33 23.08 33.24
C THR A 508 -3.52 22.15 33.16
#